data_AF-A0A418VX85-F1
#
_entry.id   AF-A0A418VX85-F1
#
_cell.length_a   1.000
_cell.length_b   1.000
_cell.length_c   1.000
_cell.angle_alpha   90.00
_cell.angle_beta   90.00
_cell.angle_gamma   90.00
#
_symmetry.space_group_name_H-M   'P 1'
#
loop_
_entity.id
_entity.type
_entity.pdbx_description
1 polymer ?
#
loop_
_entity_poly.entity_id
_entity_poly.type
_entity_poly.pdbx_seq_one_letter_code
_entity_poly.pdbx_strand_id
1 'polypeptide(L)'
;MQRGADGKLVVSTTSQEVISAVSLDGIIAAMLGTQNGQLVINLAWRDPREHLCLTQFQPWKKIQTGWMQIQLDQKASSGPAMTTINGRPIMTYFDENKHLNILLASRNTINFDIHNRLIFKEISSKFAPAMVIQSAGIGYVFWVDGSDSKLAYNQIGMNSRGSVVLNTQVEGSGKIKDAVSIAAPSARMVSREQDDRHVTLLQVVWPQSSKGDIKVAEFEPHYTALT
;
A
#
# COMPACT_ATOMS: atom_id res chain seq x y z
N MET A 1 -8.01 -4.37 22.21
CA MET A 1 -9.32 -3.76 22.50
C MET A 1 -10.07 -4.71 23.42
N GLN A 2 -10.42 -4.24 24.61
CA GLN A 2 -11.38 -4.92 25.47
C GLN A 2 -12.57 -3.97 25.65
N ARG A 3 -13.78 -4.52 25.63
CA ARG A 3 -14.93 -3.81 26.19
C ARG A 3 -14.72 -3.75 27.69
N GLY A 4 -14.72 -2.56 28.26
CA GLY A 4 -14.82 -2.38 29.70
C GLY A 4 -16.12 -2.99 30.23
N ALA A 5 -16.17 -3.27 31.53
CA ALA A 5 -17.37 -3.78 32.19
C ALA A 5 -18.59 -2.83 32.07
N ASP A 6 -18.37 -1.57 31.72
CA ASP A 6 -19.38 -0.53 31.46
C ASP A 6 -19.73 -0.37 29.97
N GLY A 7 -19.23 -1.26 29.10
CA GLY A 7 -19.45 -1.22 27.66
C GLY A 7 -18.62 -0.17 26.92
N LYS A 8 -17.76 0.60 27.61
CA LYS A 8 -16.88 1.58 26.96
C LYS A 8 -15.70 0.90 26.31
N LEU A 9 -15.24 1.50 25.21
CA LEU A 9 -14.03 1.07 24.52
C LEU A 9 -12.82 1.45 25.39
N VAL A 10 -12.10 0.45 25.91
CA VAL A 10 -10.86 0.70 26.64
C VAL A 10 -9.69 0.57 25.66
N VAL A 11 -8.99 1.67 25.44
CA VAL A 11 -7.71 1.73 24.71
C VAL A 11 -6.60 1.47 25.71
N SER A 12 -5.78 0.45 25.45
CA SER A 12 -4.59 0.19 26.26
C SER A 12 -3.60 1.33 26.09
N THR A 13 -3.11 1.92 27.19
CA THR A 13 -2.09 2.97 27.18
C THR A 13 -0.66 2.41 27.22
N THR A 14 -0.51 1.10 27.38
CA THR A 14 0.78 0.42 27.35
C THR A 14 1.23 0.21 25.90
N SER A 15 2.32 0.86 25.51
CA SER A 15 3.06 0.58 24.28
C SER A 15 4.15 -0.45 24.54
N GLN A 16 4.26 -1.46 23.68
CA GLN A 16 5.39 -2.38 23.67
C GLN A 16 6.12 -2.21 22.33
N GLU A 17 7.44 -2.08 22.35
CA GLU A 17 8.23 -2.25 21.12
C GLU A 17 8.14 -3.72 20.71
N VAL A 18 7.59 -3.96 19.53
CA VAL A 18 7.32 -5.30 19.02
C VAL A 18 8.44 -5.75 18.08
N ILE A 19 9.04 -4.82 17.33
CA ILE A 19 10.08 -5.04 16.33
C ILE A 19 10.99 -3.81 16.30
N SER A 20 12.31 -4.03 16.26
CA SER A 20 13.29 -2.97 15.98
C SER A 20 13.64 -3.02 14.49
N ALA A 21 12.93 -2.23 13.69
CA ALA A 21 13.17 -2.09 12.26
C ALA A 21 13.61 -0.66 11.95
N VAL A 22 14.65 -0.52 11.13
CA VAL A 22 15.12 0.77 10.65
C VAL A 22 14.67 0.92 9.20
N SER A 23 13.77 1.86 8.94
CA SER A 23 13.40 2.26 7.59
C SER A 23 14.27 3.43 7.14
N LEU A 24 14.89 3.32 5.96
CA LEU A 24 15.79 4.34 5.42
C LEU A 24 15.09 5.68 5.16
N ASP A 25 13.83 5.64 4.73
CA ASP A 25 13.03 6.82 4.39
C ASP A 25 11.89 7.07 5.39
N GLY A 26 11.86 6.32 6.49
CA GLY A 26 10.80 6.41 7.50
C GLY A 26 9.45 5.84 7.03
N ILE A 27 9.39 5.20 5.86
CA ILE A 27 8.17 4.63 5.30
C ILE A 27 8.08 3.16 5.68
N ILE A 28 6.94 2.77 6.26
CA ILE A 28 6.61 1.39 6.62
C ILE A 28 5.19 1.12 6.12
N ALA A 29 5.03 0.16 5.22
CA ALA A 29 3.73 -0.36 4.86
C ALA A 29 3.25 -1.35 5.90
N ALA A 30 1.99 -1.25 6.30
CA ALA A 30 1.35 -2.18 7.22
C ALA A 30 0.06 -2.74 6.60
N MET A 31 -0.15 -4.04 6.76
CA MET A 31 -1.35 -4.71 6.27
C MET A 31 -1.81 -5.78 7.26
N LEU A 32 -3.11 -5.78 7.57
CA LEU A 32 -3.74 -6.88 8.29
C LEU A 32 -3.93 -8.08 7.38
N GLY A 33 -3.67 -9.27 7.91
CA GLY A 33 -3.93 -10.52 7.21
C GLY A 33 -4.41 -11.61 8.14
N THR A 34 -4.62 -12.80 7.57
CA THR A 34 -4.94 -14.01 8.33
C THR A 34 -4.00 -15.13 7.95
N GLN A 35 -3.40 -15.79 8.94
CA GLN A 35 -2.58 -16.98 8.73
C GLN A 35 -3.09 -18.09 9.65
N ASN A 36 -3.48 -19.23 9.07
CA ASN A 36 -4.06 -20.36 9.81
C ASN A 36 -5.26 -19.94 10.70
N GLY A 37 -6.12 -19.06 10.20
CA GLY A 37 -7.28 -18.53 10.93
C GLY A 37 -6.96 -17.51 12.02
N GLN A 38 -5.69 -17.13 12.20
CA GLN A 38 -5.27 -16.15 13.20
C GLN A 38 -4.96 -14.80 12.54
N LEU A 39 -5.35 -13.70 13.19
CA LEU A 39 -4.99 -12.35 12.76
C LEU A 39 -3.47 -12.16 12.85
N VAL A 40 -2.90 -11.60 11.79
CA VAL A 40 -1.50 -11.23 11.68
C VAL A 40 -1.38 -9.78 11.21
N ILE A 41 -0.31 -9.11 11.63
CA ILE A 41 0.15 -7.85 11.10
C ILE A 41 1.36 -8.14 10.23
N ASN A 42 1.32 -7.65 9.01
CA ASN A 42 2.41 -7.74 8.06
C ASN A 42 3.00 -6.35 7.89
N LEU A 43 4.32 -6.23 8.00
CA LEU A 43 5.04 -4.98 7.72
C LEU A 43 6.00 -5.17 6.57
N ALA A 44 6.17 -4.10 5.78
CA ALA A 44 7.18 -4.02 4.73
C ALA A 44 7.88 -2.66 4.79
N TRP A 45 9.20 -2.63 4.61
CA TRP A 45 9.98 -1.39 4.62
C TRP A 45 11.23 -1.52 3.75
N ARG A 46 11.89 -0.39 3.48
CA ARG A 46 13.21 -0.33 2.84
C ARG A 46 14.28 -0.17 3.93
N ASP A 47 15.23 -1.09 4.01
CA ASP A 47 16.31 -1.03 5.00
C ASP A 47 17.40 -0.01 4.60
N PRO A 48 18.37 0.30 5.49
CA PRO A 48 19.48 1.21 5.17
C PRO A 48 20.43 0.72 4.07
N ARG A 49 20.35 -0.56 3.69
CA ARG A 49 21.08 -1.14 2.55
C ARG A 49 20.24 -1.15 1.27
N GLU A 50 19.08 -0.50 1.31
CA GLU A 50 18.12 -0.31 0.23
C GLU A 50 17.30 -1.55 -0.13
N HIS A 51 17.39 -2.64 0.63
CA HIS A 51 16.61 -3.84 0.39
C HIS A 51 15.18 -3.71 0.90
N LEU A 52 14.25 -4.35 0.21
CA LEU A 52 12.91 -4.56 0.76
C LEU A 52 12.96 -5.64 1.84
N CYS A 53 12.44 -5.29 3.00
CA CYS A 53 12.34 -6.16 4.16
C CYS A 53 10.88 -6.34 4.54
N LEU A 54 10.55 -7.55 4.96
CA LEU A 54 9.20 -7.97 5.31
C LEU A 54 9.22 -8.69 6.65
N THR A 55 8.16 -8.51 7.42
CA THR A 55 7.94 -9.31 8.62
C THR A 55 6.45 -9.52 8.86
N GLN A 56 6.14 -10.57 9.59
CA GLN A 56 4.79 -10.95 9.97
C GLN A 56 4.78 -11.35 11.42
N PHE A 57 3.82 -10.83 12.18
CA PHE A 57 3.64 -11.21 13.57
C PHE A 57 2.17 -11.25 13.97
N GLN A 58 1.89 -11.98 15.04
CA GLN A 58 0.56 -12.04 15.63
C GLN A 58 0.50 -11.04 16.78
N PRO A 59 -0.45 -10.08 16.78
CA PRO A 59 -0.46 -9.00 17.76
C PRO A 59 -0.70 -9.49 19.20
N TRP A 60 -1.24 -10.70 19.36
CA TRP A 60 -1.58 -11.28 20.66
C TRP A 60 -0.54 -12.25 21.21
N LYS A 61 0.44 -12.67 20.40
CA LYS A 61 1.53 -13.50 20.87
C LYS A 61 2.71 -12.61 21.21
N LYS A 62 3.26 -12.80 22.41
CA LYS A 62 4.55 -12.21 22.77
C LYS A 62 5.55 -12.65 21.69
N ILE A 63 6.09 -11.69 20.93
CA ILE A 63 7.09 -12.01 19.91
C ILE A 63 8.26 -12.64 20.64
N GLN A 64 8.54 -13.89 20.33
CA GLN A 64 9.74 -14.56 20.82
C GLN A 64 10.93 -13.85 20.15
N THR A 65 11.95 -13.55 20.95
CA THR A 65 13.24 -13.06 20.47
C THR A 65 13.70 -13.90 19.27
N GLY A 66 13.87 -13.28 18.10
CA GLY A 66 14.13 -13.98 16.83
C GLY A 66 12.98 -13.91 15.82
N TRP A 67 12.39 -12.73 15.62
CA TRP A 67 11.37 -12.53 14.59
C TRP A 67 11.98 -12.68 13.18
N MET A 68 11.21 -13.23 12.26
CA MET A 68 11.66 -13.46 10.89
C MET A 68 11.58 -12.15 10.10
N GLN A 69 12.75 -11.67 9.68
CA GLN A 69 12.88 -10.68 8.61
C GLN A 69 13.13 -11.44 7.31
N ILE A 70 12.22 -11.32 6.36
CA ILE A 70 12.46 -11.76 4.99
C ILE A 70 13.03 -10.55 4.25
N GLN A 71 14.30 -10.63 3.91
CA GLN A 71 14.91 -9.67 2.99
C GLN A 71 14.71 -10.18 1.57
N LEU A 72 14.10 -9.37 0.71
CA LEU A 72 14.07 -9.64 -0.72
C LEU A 72 15.41 -9.23 -1.34
N ASP A 73 15.91 -10.03 -2.28
CA ASP A 73 17.17 -9.79 -2.98
C ASP A 73 17.03 -8.70 -4.05
N GLN A 74 16.41 -7.57 -3.69
CA GLN A 74 16.12 -6.49 -4.62
C GLN A 74 16.17 -5.15 -3.91
N LYS A 75 16.81 -4.20 -4.59
CA LYS A 75 16.92 -2.82 -4.12
C LYS A 75 15.71 -2.00 -4.54
N ALA A 76 15.22 -1.22 -3.59
CA ALA A 76 14.18 -0.22 -3.82
C ALA A 76 14.79 1.18 -3.72
N SER A 77 14.23 2.14 -4.47
CA SER A 77 14.53 3.57 -4.33
C SER A 77 13.60 4.28 -3.34
N SER A 78 12.54 3.60 -2.89
CA SER A 78 11.58 4.10 -1.90
C SER A 78 10.97 2.96 -1.09
N GLY A 79 10.32 3.29 0.03
CA GLY A 79 9.48 2.37 0.78
C GLY A 79 8.33 1.80 -0.06
N PRO A 80 7.79 0.63 0.33
CA PRO A 80 6.69 -0.02 -0.37
C PRO A 80 5.31 0.50 0.08
N ALA A 81 4.28 0.12 -0.67
CA ALA A 81 2.89 0.05 -0.21
C ALA A 81 2.39 -1.39 -0.31
N MET A 82 1.54 -1.82 0.63
CA MET A 82 1.06 -3.21 0.73
C MET A 82 -0.41 -3.26 1.14
N THR A 83 -1.17 -4.14 0.51
CA THR A 83 -2.56 -4.45 0.88
C THR A 83 -2.95 -5.84 0.35
N THR A 84 -4.23 -6.20 0.37
CA THR A 84 -4.72 -7.45 -0.20
C THR A 84 -5.56 -7.23 -1.46
N ILE A 85 -5.43 -8.14 -2.41
CA ILE A 85 -6.28 -8.24 -3.60
C ILE A 85 -6.74 -9.69 -3.74
N ASN A 86 -8.05 -9.91 -3.82
CA ASN A 86 -8.65 -11.26 -3.85
C ASN A 86 -8.09 -12.20 -2.75
N GLY A 87 -7.89 -11.66 -1.53
CA GLY A 87 -7.37 -12.40 -0.38
C GLY A 87 -5.86 -12.64 -0.38
N ARG A 88 -5.13 -12.24 -1.43
CA ARG A 88 -3.67 -12.41 -1.55
C ARG A 88 -2.95 -11.10 -1.25
N PRO A 89 -1.87 -11.11 -0.46
CA PRO A 89 -1.00 -9.96 -0.30
C PRO A 89 -0.45 -9.46 -1.64
N ILE A 90 -0.56 -8.16 -1.87
CA ILE A 90 0.03 -7.45 -3.00
C ILE A 90 0.89 -6.31 -2.46
N MET A 91 2.06 -6.12 -3.06
CA MET A 91 3.00 -5.07 -2.70
C MET A 91 3.44 -4.32 -3.95
N THR A 92 3.61 -3.01 -3.83
CA THR A 92 4.15 -2.16 -4.89
C THR A 92 5.20 -1.21 -4.33
N TYR A 93 6.21 -0.90 -5.13
CA TYR A 93 7.35 -0.06 -4.75
C TYR A 93 8.07 0.42 -6.02
N PHE A 94 9.01 1.36 -5.87
CA PHE A 94 9.91 1.76 -6.95
C PHE A 94 11.28 1.11 -6.77
N ASP A 95 11.82 0.47 -7.81
CA ASP A 95 13.16 -0.14 -7.76
C ASP A 95 14.27 0.92 -7.81
N GLU A 96 15.53 0.51 -7.76
CA GLU A 96 16.69 1.41 -7.86
C GLU A 96 16.72 2.27 -9.14
N ASN A 97 16.12 1.78 -10.23
CA ASN A 97 15.95 2.51 -11.49
C ASN A 97 14.70 3.39 -11.48
N LYS A 98 14.02 3.49 -10.34
CA LYS A 98 12.81 4.26 -10.09
C LYS A 98 11.61 3.76 -10.89
N HIS A 99 11.60 2.51 -11.37
CA HIS A 99 10.45 1.94 -12.08
C HIS A 99 9.46 1.31 -11.11
N LEU A 100 8.16 1.42 -11.42
CA LEU A 100 7.13 0.78 -10.60
C LEU A 100 7.23 -0.74 -10.72
N ASN A 101 7.30 -1.40 -9.57
CA ASN A 101 7.28 -2.84 -9.45
C ASN A 101 6.03 -3.26 -8.68
N ILE A 102 5.44 -4.40 -9.07
CA ILE A 102 4.28 -4.99 -8.39
C ILE A 102 4.53 -6.48 -8.15
N LEU A 103 4.33 -6.89 -6.90
CA LEU A 103 4.49 -8.25 -6.41
C LEU A 103 3.16 -8.77 -5.89
N LEU A 104 2.77 -9.96 -6.31
CA LEU A 104 1.61 -10.67 -5.79
C LEU A 104 2.07 -11.96 -5.11
N ALA A 105 1.75 -12.12 -3.83
CA ALA A 105 2.12 -13.33 -3.10
C ALA A 105 1.38 -14.54 -3.67
N SER A 106 2.03 -15.70 -3.74
CA SER A 106 1.45 -16.94 -4.28
C SER A 106 0.33 -17.52 -3.40
N ARG A 107 0.31 -17.16 -2.12
CA ARG A 107 -0.65 -17.60 -1.09
C ARG A 107 -1.00 -16.43 -0.17
N ASN A 108 -1.84 -16.66 0.83
CA ASN A 108 -2.24 -15.67 1.84
C ASN A 108 -1.12 -15.37 2.87
N THR A 109 0.14 -15.47 2.46
CA THR A 109 1.35 -15.28 3.26
C THR A 109 2.22 -14.22 2.60
N ILE A 110 3.02 -13.49 3.36
CA ILE A 110 3.98 -12.47 2.84
C ILE A 110 5.21 -13.07 2.12
N ASN A 111 5.03 -14.19 1.44
CA ASN A 111 6.06 -14.82 0.64
C ASN A 111 5.91 -14.36 -0.81
N PHE A 112 6.70 -13.38 -1.20
CA PHE A 112 6.72 -12.81 -2.53
C PHE A 112 7.86 -13.44 -3.34
N ASP A 113 7.53 -13.93 -4.54
CA ASP A 113 8.53 -14.37 -5.50
C ASP A 113 8.96 -13.18 -6.37
N ILE A 114 10.17 -12.69 -6.14
CA ILE A 114 10.72 -11.51 -6.82
C ILE A 114 10.94 -11.73 -8.33
N HIS A 115 11.06 -12.99 -8.76
CA HIS A 115 11.24 -13.33 -10.17
C HIS A 115 9.94 -13.21 -10.97
N ASN A 116 8.79 -13.24 -10.29
CA ASN A 116 7.46 -13.10 -10.88
C ASN A 116 6.87 -11.69 -10.73
N ARG A 117 7.71 -10.70 -10.42
CA ARG A 117 7.26 -9.30 -10.33
C ARG A 117 6.92 -8.73 -11.69
N LEU A 118 5.93 -7.85 -11.71
CA LEU A 118 5.61 -7.02 -12.86
C LEU A 118 6.40 -5.72 -12.75
N ILE A 119 7.01 -5.29 -13.87
CA ILE A 119 7.81 -4.07 -13.94
C ILE A 119 7.21 -3.18 -15.02
N PHE A 120 6.83 -1.96 -14.62
CA PHE A 120 6.28 -0.93 -15.49
C PHE A 120 7.33 0.17 -15.64
N LYS A 121 8.10 0.12 -16.73
CA LYS A 121 9.26 1.00 -16.95
C LYS A 121 8.85 2.43 -17.32
N GLU A 122 7.64 2.58 -17.83
CA GLU A 122 7.01 3.84 -18.17
C GLU A 122 6.49 4.61 -16.94
N ILE A 123 6.34 3.93 -15.80
CA ILE A 123 5.90 4.55 -14.54
C ILE A 123 7.11 4.72 -13.63
N SER A 124 7.42 5.97 -13.28
CA SER A 124 8.56 6.27 -12.41
C SER A 124 8.28 7.31 -11.32
N SER A 125 8.98 7.18 -10.20
CA SER A 125 8.91 8.07 -9.05
C SER A 125 10.15 7.92 -8.17
N LYS A 126 10.52 8.98 -7.45
CA LYS A 126 11.52 8.92 -6.36
C LYS A 126 10.89 8.76 -4.97
N PHE A 127 9.57 8.81 -4.89
CA PHE A 127 8.79 8.71 -3.66
C PHE A 127 8.02 7.40 -3.64
N ALA A 128 7.73 6.88 -2.45
CA ALA A 128 6.94 5.67 -2.28
C ALA A 128 5.57 5.78 -2.96
N PRO A 129 5.05 4.70 -3.55
CA PRO A 129 3.69 4.66 -4.04
C PRO A 129 2.69 4.57 -2.88
N ALA A 130 1.43 4.90 -3.14
CA ALA A 130 0.31 4.50 -2.31
C ALA A 130 -0.58 3.52 -3.08
N MET A 131 -1.23 2.60 -2.39
CA MET A 131 -2.09 1.60 -3.01
C MET A 131 -3.33 1.35 -2.17
N VAL A 132 -4.47 1.24 -2.84
CA VAL A 132 -5.77 0.94 -2.23
C VAL A 132 -6.50 -0.06 -3.10
N ILE A 133 -7.08 -1.08 -2.50
CA ILE A 133 -7.86 -2.11 -3.20
C ILE A 133 -9.26 -2.15 -2.60
N GLN A 134 -10.26 -2.20 -3.48
CA GLN A 134 -11.66 -2.36 -3.12
C GLN A 134 -12.02 -3.86 -3.07
N SER A 135 -13.10 -4.20 -2.35
CA SER A 135 -13.58 -5.57 -2.12
C SER A 135 -13.82 -6.40 -3.39
N ALA A 136 -13.98 -5.78 -4.56
CA ALA A 136 -14.20 -6.46 -5.85
C ALA A 136 -12.89 -6.83 -6.59
N GLY A 137 -11.72 -6.66 -5.98
CA GLY A 137 -10.44 -7.01 -6.62
C GLY A 137 -9.94 -6.00 -7.65
N ILE A 138 -10.54 -4.80 -7.65
CA ILE A 138 -10.10 -3.62 -8.39
C ILE A 138 -9.60 -2.61 -7.37
N GLY A 139 -8.53 -1.90 -7.69
CA GLY A 139 -7.97 -0.85 -6.86
C GLY A 139 -7.20 0.16 -7.65
N TYR A 140 -6.42 0.97 -6.96
CA TYR A 140 -5.64 2.06 -7.55
C TYR A 140 -4.26 2.12 -6.91
N VAL A 141 -3.26 2.35 -7.75
CA VAL A 141 -1.91 2.75 -7.34
C VAL A 141 -1.75 4.24 -7.64
N PHE A 142 -1.21 4.98 -6.67
CA PHE A 142 -0.92 6.40 -6.76
C PHE A 142 0.57 6.62 -6.62
N TRP A 143 1.12 7.56 -7.37
CA TRP A 143 2.52 7.94 -7.27
C TRP A 143 2.73 9.39 -7.65
N VAL A 144 3.87 9.95 -7.27
CA VAL A 144 4.32 11.24 -7.75
C VAL A 144 5.15 11.01 -9.00
N ASP A 145 4.66 11.45 -10.15
CA ASP A 145 5.30 11.26 -11.44
C ASP A 145 6.69 11.90 -11.46
N GLY A 146 7.71 11.10 -11.80
CA GLY A 146 9.10 11.53 -11.81
C GLY A 146 9.42 12.66 -12.80
N SER A 147 8.59 12.88 -13.82
CA SER A 147 8.80 13.89 -14.86
C SER A 147 8.36 15.30 -14.46
N ASP A 148 7.25 15.43 -13.73
CA ASP A 148 6.65 16.74 -13.41
C ASP A 148 6.18 16.87 -11.95
N SER A 149 6.47 15.88 -11.11
CA SER A 149 6.09 15.83 -9.69
C SER A 149 4.59 15.93 -9.44
N LYS A 150 3.76 15.63 -10.44
CA LYS A 150 2.30 15.59 -10.27
C LYS A 150 1.85 14.23 -9.77
N LEU A 151 0.82 14.23 -8.94
CA LEU A 151 0.17 13.02 -8.46
C LEU A 151 -0.54 12.33 -9.63
N ALA A 152 -0.11 11.12 -9.93
CA ALA A 152 -0.65 10.26 -10.95
C ALA A 152 -1.27 9.01 -10.33
N TYR A 153 -2.14 8.36 -11.09
CA TYR A 153 -2.81 7.15 -10.68
C TYR A 153 -3.01 6.19 -11.84
N ASN A 154 -3.13 4.91 -11.49
CA ASN A 154 -3.53 3.85 -12.41
C ASN A 154 -4.37 2.83 -11.64
N GLN A 155 -5.45 2.38 -12.26
CA GLN A 155 -6.28 1.30 -11.76
C GLN A 155 -5.52 -0.02 -11.90
N ILE A 156 -5.59 -0.82 -10.84
CA ILE A 156 -4.98 -2.13 -10.75
C ILE A 156 -6.06 -3.17 -10.50
N GLY A 157 -5.89 -4.37 -11.02
CA GLY A 157 -6.72 -5.50 -10.64
C GLY A 157 -6.12 -6.82 -11.09
N MET A 158 -6.95 -7.86 -11.14
CA MET A 158 -6.55 -9.19 -11.59
C MET A 158 -7.33 -9.60 -12.84
N ASN A 159 -6.63 -10.13 -13.84
CA ASN A 159 -7.27 -10.72 -15.00
C ASN A 159 -7.79 -12.15 -14.71
N SER A 160 -8.48 -12.75 -15.68
CA SER A 160 -9.03 -14.11 -15.57
C SER A 160 -7.98 -15.21 -15.34
N ARG A 161 -6.70 -14.94 -15.63
CA ARG A 161 -5.56 -15.84 -15.38
C ARG A 161 -4.97 -15.69 -13.98
N GLY A 162 -5.51 -14.79 -13.16
CA GLY A 162 -5.03 -14.52 -11.82
C GLY A 162 -3.72 -13.73 -11.76
N SER A 163 -3.36 -13.05 -12.85
CA SER A 163 -2.23 -12.13 -12.92
C SER A 163 -2.69 -10.71 -12.61
N VAL A 164 -1.84 -9.93 -11.95
CA VAL A 164 -2.07 -8.50 -11.77
C VAL A 164 -1.94 -7.79 -13.11
N VAL A 165 -2.81 -6.81 -13.34
CA VAL A 165 -2.77 -5.95 -14.52
C VAL A 165 -3.02 -4.50 -14.12
N LEU A 166 -2.40 -3.57 -14.85
CA LEU A 166 -2.74 -2.15 -14.80
C LEU A 166 -3.73 -1.83 -15.91
N ASN A 167 -4.64 -0.90 -15.64
CA ASN A 167 -5.55 -0.40 -16.64
C ASN A 167 -4.83 0.59 -17.56
N THR A 168 -4.73 0.25 -18.84
CA THR A 168 -4.14 1.11 -19.87
C THR A 168 -5.18 1.97 -20.59
N GLN A 169 -6.46 1.85 -20.25
CA GLN A 169 -7.51 2.71 -20.80
C GLN A 169 -7.50 4.10 -20.17
N VAL A 170 -7.97 5.10 -20.92
CA VAL A 170 -7.94 6.53 -20.58
C VAL A 170 -8.68 6.84 -19.27
N GLU A 171 -9.74 6.10 -18.95
CA GLU A 171 -10.52 6.32 -17.72
C GLU A 171 -9.91 5.66 -16.48
N GLY A 172 -9.01 4.68 -16.68
CA GLY A 172 -8.37 3.93 -15.61
C GLY A 172 -7.04 4.51 -15.15
N SER A 173 -6.53 5.56 -15.79
CA SER A 173 -5.23 6.15 -15.45
C SER A 173 -5.20 7.64 -15.73
N GLY A 174 -4.35 8.38 -15.01
CA GLY A 174 -4.26 9.81 -15.24
C GLY A 174 -3.43 10.56 -14.22
N LYS A 175 -3.53 11.89 -14.28
CA LYS A 175 -2.95 12.81 -13.31
C LYS A 175 -4.06 13.59 -12.63
N ILE A 176 -3.91 13.79 -11.32
CA ILE A 176 -4.80 14.67 -10.58
C ILE A 176 -4.44 16.11 -10.93
N LYS A 177 -5.44 16.87 -11.39
CA LYS A 177 -5.25 18.24 -11.88
C LYS A 177 -4.63 19.11 -10.77
N ASP A 178 -3.58 19.85 -11.14
CA ASP A 178 -2.85 20.78 -10.28
C ASP A 178 -2.28 20.16 -8.97
N ALA A 179 -2.16 18.83 -8.90
CA ALA A 179 -1.70 18.10 -7.73
C ALA A 179 -0.17 17.88 -7.76
N VAL A 180 0.61 18.94 -7.63
CA VAL A 180 2.06 18.82 -7.41
C VAL A 180 2.32 18.35 -5.97
N SER A 181 3.20 17.37 -5.81
CA SER A 181 3.57 16.83 -4.50
C SER A 181 5.09 16.88 -4.29
N ILE A 182 5.49 17.14 -3.04
CA ILE A 182 6.90 17.14 -2.62
C ILE A 182 7.30 15.90 -1.80
N ALA A 183 6.37 14.97 -1.59
CA ALA A 183 6.59 13.74 -0.83
C ALA A 183 5.65 12.61 -1.29
N ALA A 184 5.83 11.42 -0.74
CA ALA A 184 4.97 10.26 -1.02
C ALA A 184 3.50 10.56 -0.68
N PRO A 185 2.54 10.16 -1.53
CA PRO A 185 1.13 10.29 -1.24
C PRO A 185 0.69 9.22 -0.24
N SER A 186 -0.53 9.37 0.28
CA SER A 186 -1.26 8.33 1.03
C SER A 186 -2.66 8.20 0.46
N ALA A 187 -3.21 6.99 0.44
CA ALA A 187 -4.53 6.72 -0.11
C ALA A 187 -5.33 5.79 0.79
N ARG A 188 -6.66 5.95 0.80
CA ARG A 188 -7.59 5.07 1.50
C ARG A 188 -8.97 5.06 0.83
N MET A 189 -9.75 4.02 1.09
CA MET A 189 -11.19 4.05 0.85
C MET A 189 -11.87 4.80 1.99
N VAL A 190 -12.85 5.64 1.66
CA VAL A 190 -13.72 6.31 2.63
C VAL A 190 -15.17 6.02 2.24
N SER A 191 -15.98 5.60 3.21
CA SER A 191 -17.42 5.44 3.02
C SER A 191 -18.16 6.52 3.81
N ARG A 192 -19.13 7.19 3.18
CA ARG A 192 -19.98 8.19 3.82
C ARG A 192 -21.41 8.12 3.31
N GLU A 193 -22.34 8.64 4.10
CA GLU A 193 -23.70 8.91 3.66
C GLU A 193 -23.71 10.24 2.88
N GLN A 194 -24.33 10.23 1.72
CA GLN A 194 -24.53 11.39 0.86
C GLN A 194 -25.88 11.23 0.14
N ASP A 195 -26.78 12.19 0.34
CA ASP A 195 -28.12 12.22 -0.29
C ASP A 195 -28.88 10.88 -0.17
N ASP A 196 -29.01 10.38 1.07
CA ASP A 196 -29.65 9.10 1.43
C ASP A 196 -29.02 7.85 0.78
N ARG A 197 -27.77 7.95 0.30
CA ARG A 197 -27.00 6.83 -0.26
C ARG A 197 -25.66 6.66 0.43
N HIS A 198 -25.24 5.41 0.60
CA HIS A 198 -23.87 5.09 0.96
C HIS A 198 -22.98 5.18 -0.26
N VAL A 199 -22.05 6.13 -0.26
CA VAL A 199 -21.04 6.28 -1.31
C VAL A 199 -19.70 5.83 -0.76
N THR A 200 -18.93 5.12 -1.59
CA THR A 200 -17.55 4.72 -1.29
C THR A 200 -16.62 5.43 -2.26
N LEU A 201 -15.70 6.22 -1.71
CA LEU A 201 -14.80 7.10 -2.43
C LEU A 201 -13.34 6.68 -2.21
N LEU A 202 -12.52 6.96 -3.21
CA LEU A 202 -11.07 6.96 -3.09
C LEU A 202 -10.65 8.32 -2.56
N GLN A 203 -9.99 8.35 -1.42
CA GLN A 203 -9.37 9.55 -0.87
C GLN A 203 -7.87 9.43 -0.99
N VAL A 204 -7.25 10.41 -1.64
CA VAL A 204 -5.79 10.53 -1.73
C VAL A 204 -5.34 11.84 -1.12
N VAL A 205 -4.24 11.78 -0.37
CA VAL A 205 -3.68 12.88 0.41
C VAL A 205 -2.21 13.04 0.02
N TRP A 206 -1.76 14.28 -0.19
CA TRP A 206 -0.37 14.53 -0.53
C TRP A 206 0.14 15.86 0.06
N PRO A 207 1.43 15.93 0.44
CA PRO A 207 2.08 17.19 0.81
C PRO A 207 2.40 18.03 -0.42
N GLN A 208 1.84 19.23 -0.53
CA GLN A 208 2.04 20.14 -1.66
C GLN A 208 3.25 21.07 -1.46
N SER A 209 3.59 21.41 -0.22
CA SER A 209 4.67 22.36 0.07
C SER A 209 5.44 21.99 1.33
N SER A 210 6.68 22.48 1.42
CA SER A 210 7.54 22.28 2.60
C SER A 210 7.05 23.06 3.84
N LYS A 211 6.03 23.91 3.68
CA LYS A 211 5.39 24.65 4.77
C LYS A 211 4.32 23.84 5.49
N GLY A 212 4.11 22.59 5.09
CA GLY A 212 3.12 21.69 5.71
C GLY A 212 1.73 21.75 5.04
N ASP A 213 1.62 22.32 3.85
CA ASP A 213 0.35 22.32 3.11
C ASP A 213 0.02 20.89 2.66
N ILE A 214 -1.06 20.32 3.22
CA ILE A 214 -1.58 19.01 2.84
C ILE A 214 -2.83 19.21 1.98
N LYS A 215 -2.88 18.53 0.84
CA LYS A 215 -4.05 18.50 -0.04
C LYS A 215 -4.71 17.14 -0.02
N VAL A 216 -6.02 17.15 -0.30
CA VAL A 216 -6.87 15.97 -0.36
C VAL A 216 -7.67 16.04 -1.65
N ALA A 217 -7.77 14.92 -2.34
CA ALA A 217 -8.71 14.72 -3.44
C ALA A 217 -9.55 13.48 -3.16
N GLU A 218 -10.82 13.56 -3.53
CA GLU A 218 -11.77 12.47 -3.44
C GLU A 218 -12.42 12.26 -4.80
N PHE A 219 -12.53 11.01 -5.23
CA PHE A 219 -13.21 10.66 -6.46
C PHE A 219 -13.87 9.29 -6.33
N GLU A 220 -14.92 9.10 -7.11
CA GLU A 220 -15.57 7.80 -7.22
C GLU A 220 -14.65 6.84 -8.00
N PRO A 221 -14.50 5.59 -7.54
CA PRO A 221 -13.80 4.57 -8.30
C PRO A 221 -14.56 4.31 -9.61
N HIS A 222 -13.90 4.54 -10.75
CA HIS A 222 -14.39 4.09 -12.04
C HIS A 222 -14.16 2.58 -12.20
N TYR A 223 -15.11 1.88 -12.81
CA TYR A 223 -15.06 0.44 -13.01
C TYR A 223 -14.90 0.14 -14.49
N THR A 224 -13.67 -0.02 -14.95
CA THR A 224 -13.42 -0.57 -16.27
C THR A 224 -13.07 -2.04 -16.09
N ALA A 225 -13.72 -2.92 -16.86
CA ALA A 225 -13.36 -4.32 -16.88
C ALA A 225 -11.90 -4.45 -17.36
N LEU A 226 -11.05 -5.07 -16.54
CA LEU A 226 -9.65 -5.31 -16.89
C LEU A 226 -9.61 -6.60 -17.72
N THR A 227 -9.37 -6.46 -19.02
CA THR A 227 -9.21 -7.58 -19.97
C THR A 227 -7.78 -8.07 -20.04
#